data_AF-A0A7C1BWA9-F1
#
_entry.id   AF-A0A7C1BWA9-F1
#
_cell.length_a   1.000
_cell.length_b   1.000
_cell.length_c   1.000
_cell.angle_alpha   90.00
_cell.angle_beta   90.00
_cell.angle_gamma   90.00
#
_symmetry.space_group_name_H-M   'P 1'
#
loop_
_entity.id
_entity.type
_entity.pdbx_description
1 polymer ?
#
loop_
_entity_poly.entity_id
_entity_poly.type
_entity_poly.pdbx_seq_one_letter_code
_entity_poly.pdbx_strand_id
1 'polypeptide(L)' 'MVSEFDRARVVMLRGLGYSQKEISEKTGLSQSAISYILSEIKKRALEEGDEATFVAIMSSGYGPLIVRAMQMLFKDKLR' A
#
# COMPACT_ATOMS: atom_id res chain seq x y z
N MET A 1 -2.37 6.33 17.88
CA MET A 1 -1.32 6.35 16.84
C MET A 1 -1.65 5.24 15.87
N VAL A 2 -1.80 5.53 14.58
CA VAL A 2 -2.13 4.50 13.56
C VAL A 2 -0.90 3.62 13.36
N SER A 3 -1.04 2.30 13.48
CA SER A 3 0.08 1.38 13.28
C SER A 3 0.40 1.18 11.80
N GLU A 4 1.61 0.69 11.49
CA GLU A 4 1.97 0.28 10.12
C GLU A 4 1.04 -0.84 9.59
N PHE A 5 0.58 -1.72 10.50
CA PHE A 5 -0.41 -2.74 10.17
C PHE A 5 -1.75 -2.14 9.77
N ASP A 6 -2.21 -1.11 10.48
CA ASP A 6 -3.44 -0.39 10.14
C ASP A 6 -3.33 0.32 8.79
N ARG A 7 -2.17 0.94 8.50
CA ARG A 7 -1.90 1.55 7.18
C ARG A 7 -1.99 0.51 6.08
N ALA A 8 -1.32 -0.64 6.23
CA ALA A 8 -1.36 -1.71 5.23
C ALA A 8 -2.80 -2.22 4.99
N ARG A 9 -3.59 -2.38 6.06
CA ARG A 9 -5.01 -2.78 5.94
C ARG A 9 -5.85 -1.75 5.20
N VAL A 10 -5.66 -0.45 5.46
CA VAL A 10 -6.36 0.61 4.74
C VAL A 10 -6.04 0.58 3.25
N VAL A 11 -4.76 0.45 2.88
CA VAL A 11 -4.38 0.40 1.46
C VAL A 11 -4.89 -0.84 0.76
N MET A 12 -4.73 -2.01 1.38
CA MET A 12 -5.24 -3.27 0.84
C MET A 12 -6.75 -3.18 0.58
N LEU A 13 -7.54 -2.77 1.58
CA LEU A 13 -8.99 -2.66 1.43
C LEU A 13 -9.38 -1.60 0.40
N ARG A 14 -8.66 -0.47 0.34
CA ARG A 14 -8.93 0.54 -0.69
C ARG A 14 -8.63 0.02 -2.10
N GLY A 15 -7.54 -0.73 -2.27
CA GLY A 15 -7.17 -1.38 -3.54
C GLY A 15 -8.17 -2.46 -3.98
N LEU A 16 -8.85 -3.10 -3.03
CA LEU A 16 -9.95 -4.04 -3.29
C LEU A 16 -11.30 -3.36 -3.60
N GLY A 17 -11.36 -2.03 -3.59
CA GLY A 17 -12.55 -1.25 -3.97
C GLY A 17 -13.45 -0.81 -2.82
N TYR A 18 -13.10 -1.10 -1.56
CA TYR A 18 -13.90 -0.68 -0.41
C TYR A 18 -13.92 0.85 -0.23
N SER A 19 -15.06 1.38 0.20
CA SER A 19 -15.24 2.78 0.61
C SER A 19 -14.61 3.06 1.98
N GLN A 20 -14.35 4.33 2.31
CA GLN A 20 -13.80 4.69 3.63
C GLN A 20 -14.74 4.31 4.78
N LYS A 21 -16.06 4.30 4.53
CA LYS A 21 -17.05 3.83 5.50
C LYS A 21 -16.88 2.33 5.80
N GLU A 22 -16.80 1.50 4.76
CA GLU A 22 -16.61 0.05 4.92
C GLU A 22 -15.24 -0.27 5.53
N ILE A 23 -14.20 0.51 5.20
CA ILE A 23 -12.87 0.37 5.81
C ILE A 23 -12.94 0.71 7.31
N SER A 24 -13.65 1.78 7.68
CA SER A 24 -13.87 2.16 9.08
C SER A 24 -14.54 1.02 9.86
N GLU A 25 -15.60 0.44 9.30
CA GLU A 25 -16.32 -0.70 9.90
C GLU A 25 -15.41 -1.94 10.08
N LYS A 26 -14.49 -2.20 9.13
CA LYS A 26 -13.58 -3.37 9.18
C LYS A 26 -12.35 -3.17 10.06
N THR A 27 -11.90 -1.93 10.23
CA THR A 27 -10.61 -1.62 10.90
C THR A 27 -10.80 -1.01 12.29
N GLY A 28 -11.98 -0.46 12.60
CA GLY A 28 -12.22 0.33 13.81
C GLY A 28 -11.60 1.74 13.75
N LEU A 29 -10.97 2.11 12.64
CA LEU A 29 -10.42 3.45 12.43
C LEU A 29 -11.53 4.43 12.10
N SER A 30 -11.38 5.70 12.48
CA SER A 30 -12.26 6.76 12.01
C SER A 30 -12.06 7.01 10.51
N GLN A 31 -13.11 7.49 9.83
CA GLN A 31 -12.99 7.93 8.43
C GLN A 31 -11.95 9.05 8.27
N SER A 32 -11.77 9.92 9.27
CA SER A 32 -10.72 10.94 9.26
C SER A 32 -9.31 10.35 9.28
N ALA A 33 -9.06 9.30 10.06
CA ALA A 33 -7.78 8.60 10.08
C ALA A 33 -7.50 7.91 8.74
N ILE A 34 -8.52 7.28 8.16
CA ILE A 34 -8.43 6.66 6.83
C ILE A 34 -8.12 7.71 5.75
N SER A 35 -8.84 8.83 5.76
CA SER A 35 -8.61 9.95 4.84
C SER A 35 -7.19 10.48 4.93
N TYR A 36 -6.66 10.65 6.15
CA TYR A 36 -5.28 11.06 6.38
C TYR A 36 -4.25 10.06 5.82
N ILE A 37 -4.45 8.75 6.04
CA ILE A 37 -3.57 7.71 5.47
C ILE A 37 -3.56 7.80 3.94
N LEU A 38 -4.73 7.93 3.32
CA LEU A 38 -4.86 8.01 1.87
C LEU A 38 -4.27 9.32 1.31
N SER A 39 -4.38 10.45 2.04
CA SER A 39 -3.78 11.72 1.61
C SER A 39 -2.25 11.66 1.63
N GLU A 40 -1.66 11.01 2.64
CA GLU A 40 -0.21 10.83 2.70
C GLU A 40 0.31 9.95 1.55
N ILE A 41 -0.42 8.89 1.20
CA ILE A 41 -0.10 8.05 0.04
C ILE A 41 -0.21 8.84 -1.25
N LYS A 42 -1.29 9.61 -1.43
CA LYS A 42 -1.47 10.46 -2.60
C LYS A 42 -0.36 11.50 -2.71
N LYS A 43 0.05 12.10 -1.59
CA LYS A 43 1.17 13.05 -1.56
C LYS A 43 2.45 12.40 -2.06
N ARG A 44 2.79 11.21 -1.56
CA ARG A 44 3.95 10.45 -2.02
C ARG A 44 3.85 10.07 -3.49
N ALA A 45 2.68 9.66 -3.97
CA ALA A 45 2.44 9.38 -5.39
C ALA A 45 2.73 10.60 -6.27
N LEU A 46 2.33 11.80 -5.83
CA LEU A 46 2.61 13.06 -6.53
C LEU A 46 4.12 13.45 -6.51
N GLU A 47 4.86 13.05 -5.48
CA GLU A 47 6.28 13.40 -5.30
C GLU A 47 7.24 12.36 -5.91
N GLU A 48 6.93 11.08 -5.75
CA GLU A 48 7.78 9.93 -6.08
C GLU A 48 7.32 9.19 -7.36
N GLY A 49 6.08 9.42 -7.81
CA GLY A 49 5.43 8.70 -8.90
C GLY A 49 4.51 7.58 -8.41
N ASP A 50 3.46 7.30 -9.19
CA ASP A 50 2.41 6.33 -8.87
C ASP A 50 2.97 4.91 -8.72
N GLU A 51 3.77 4.45 -9.68
CA GLU A 51 4.37 3.11 -9.67
C GLU A 51 5.36 2.93 -8.50
N ALA A 52 6.21 3.94 -8.26
CA ALA A 52 7.18 3.89 -7.17
C ALA A 52 6.49 3.84 -5.81
N THR A 53 5.44 4.64 -5.63
CA THR A 53 4.65 4.67 -4.39
C THR A 53 3.87 3.37 -4.19
N PHE A 54 3.25 2.84 -5.24
CA PHE A 54 2.55 1.55 -5.20
C PHE A 54 3.50 0.42 -4.85
N VAL A 55 4.65 0.32 -5.53
CA VAL A 55 5.69 -0.67 -5.22
C VAL A 55 6.17 -0.51 -3.79
N ALA A 56 6.42 0.71 -3.31
CA ALA A 56 6.85 0.94 -1.93
C ALA A 56 5.83 0.46 -0.89
N ILE A 57 4.53 0.68 -1.12
CA ILE A 57 3.46 0.18 -0.23
C ILE A 57 3.37 -1.34 -0.25
N MET A 58 3.46 -1.96 -1.42
CA MET A 58 3.47 -3.42 -1.53
C MET A 58 4.75 -4.02 -0.90
N SER A 59 5.85 -3.28 -0.98
CA SER A 59 7.16 -3.68 -0.49
C SER A 59 7.35 -3.46 1.01
N SER A 60 6.68 -2.48 1.62
CA SER A 60 6.77 -2.27 3.06
C SER A 60 6.10 -3.40 3.87
N GLY A 61 5.32 -4.28 3.23
CA GLY A 61 4.76 -5.51 3.83
C GLY A 61 5.48 -6.83 3.51
N TYR A 62 6.08 -7.00 2.32
CA TYR A 62 6.78 -8.22 1.87
C TYR A 62 7.98 -7.96 0.92
N GLY A 63 8.45 -6.72 0.84
CA GLY A 63 9.30 -6.19 -0.22
C GLY A 63 10.60 -6.92 -0.48
N PRO A 64 11.38 -7.31 0.53
CA PRO A 64 12.61 -8.06 0.28
C PRO A 64 12.35 -9.41 -0.41
N LEU A 65 11.22 -10.06 -0.10
CA LEU A 65 10.82 -11.34 -0.70
C LEU A 65 10.24 -11.16 -2.11
N ILE A 66 9.38 -10.16 -2.31
CA ILE A 66 8.77 -9.88 -3.63
C ILE A 66 9.83 -9.36 -4.62
N VAL A 67 10.72 -8.46 -4.19
CA VAL A 67 11.83 -7.98 -5.02
C VAL A 67 12.77 -9.12 -5.39
N ARG A 68 13.10 -10.03 -4.46
CA ARG A 68 13.89 -11.24 -4.77
C ARG A 68 13.16 -12.17 -5.75
N ALA A 69 11.87 -12.42 -5.54
CA ALA A 69 11.08 -13.27 -6.43
C ALA A 69 11.01 -12.69 -7.86
N MET A 70 10.83 -11.38 -7.99
CA MET A 70 10.86 -10.69 -9.28
C MET A 70 12.25 -10.76 -9.92
N GLN A 71 13.32 -10.49 -9.17
CA GLN A 71 14.69 -10.63 -9.68
C GLN A 71 15.01 -12.04 -10.17
N MET A 72 14.47 -13.09 -9.53
CA MET A 72 14.62 -14.48 -9.98
C MET A 72 13.81 -14.76 -11.25
N LEU A 73 12.55 -14.33 -11.31
CA LEU A 73 11.66 -14.56 -12.46
C LEU A 73 12.08 -13.78 -13.72
N PHE A 74 12.72 -12.61 -13.57
CA PHE A 74 13.16 -11.78 -14.68
C PHE A 74 14.65 -11.99 -15.05
N LYS A 75 15.42 -12.77 -14.30
CA LYS A 75 16.80 -13.14 -14.67
C LYS A 75 16.86 -14.12 -15.84
N ASP A 76 15.84 -14.97 -15.98
CA ASP A 76 15.81 -16.03 -17.01
C ASP A 76 15.25 -15.55 -18.37
N LYS A 77 14.83 -14.28 -18.48
CA LYS A 77 14.36 -13.69 -19.76
C LYS A 77 15.41 -12.86 -20.51
N LEU A 78 16.65 -12.80 -20.01
CA LEU A 78 17.78 -12.07 -20.62
C LEU A 78 19.02 -12.96 -20.85
N ARG A 79 18.84 -14.28 -20.88
CA ARG A 79 19.84 -15.24 -21.39
C ARG A 79 19.29 -15.98 -22.60
#